data_AF-A0A535SE60-F1
#
_entry.id   AF-A0A535SE60-F1
#
_cell.length_a   1.000
_cell.length_b   1.000
_cell.length_c   1.000
_cell.angle_alpha   90.00
_cell.angle_beta   90.00
_cell.angle_gamma   90.00
#
_symmetry.space_group_name_H-M   'P 1'
#
loop_
_entity.id
_entity.type
_entity.pdbx_description
1 polymer ?
#
loop_
_entity_poly.entity_id
_entity_poly.type
_entity_poly.pdbx_seq_one_letter_code
_entity_poly.pdbx_strand_id
1 'polypeptide(L)'
;MESNLSQDCLTSRNSGSICYKITVPHGPDLIAHGNILDHEYIIEQESWKIAEVSKKWFRVRDTYGIEIGPGQDDILLLAMTVVIDQMSHD
;
A
#
# COMPACT_ATOMS: atom_id res chain seq x y z
N MET A 1 7.05 10.66 17.35
CA MET A 1 6.35 9.37 17.48
C MET A 1 6.41 8.69 16.11
N GLU A 2 7.59 8.20 15.72
CA GLU A 2 7.85 7.65 14.36
C GLU A 2 8.17 6.13 14.39
N SER A 3 7.97 5.47 15.53
CA SER A 3 8.66 4.21 15.85
C SER A 3 7.89 2.92 15.55
N ASN A 4 6.65 2.96 15.06
CA ASN A 4 5.87 1.74 14.79
C ASN A 4 5.98 1.27 13.34
N LEU A 5 5.91 2.19 12.37
CA LEU A 5 5.95 1.86 10.93
C LEU A 5 7.23 1.16 10.48
N SER A 6 8.38 1.64 10.97
CA SER A 6 9.67 1.01 10.67
C SER A 6 9.80 -0.36 11.34
N GLN A 7 9.13 -0.60 12.48
CA GLN A 7 9.13 -1.91 13.12
C GLN A 7 8.21 -2.90 12.42
N ASP A 8 7.01 -2.50 11.98
CA ASP A 8 6.06 -3.36 11.25
C ASP A 8 6.63 -3.84 9.91
N CYS A 9 7.41 -3.00 9.24
CA CYS A 9 8.17 -3.39 8.06
C CYS A 9 9.29 -4.40 8.33
N LEU A 10 9.91 -4.36 9.52
CA LEU A 10 11.03 -5.23 9.90
C LEU A 10 10.58 -6.58 10.49
N THR A 11 9.35 -6.69 11.00
CA THR A 11 8.84 -7.91 11.66
C THR A 11 8.07 -8.86 10.75
N SER A 12 7.83 -8.51 9.48
CA SER A 12 6.98 -9.35 8.63
C SER A 12 7.63 -10.67 8.22
N ARG A 13 7.19 -11.78 8.83
CA ARG A 13 7.71 -13.15 8.62
C ARG A 13 6.92 -13.98 7.60
N ASN A 14 5.97 -13.38 6.88
CA ASN A 14 5.14 -14.09 5.89
C ASN A 14 5.71 -13.96 4.48
N SER A 15 5.74 -15.08 3.75
CA SER A 15 6.04 -15.11 2.32
C SER A 15 5.00 -14.25 1.58
N GLY A 16 5.41 -13.11 1.00
CA GLY A 16 4.51 -12.15 0.35
C GLY A 16 4.35 -10.80 1.06
N SER A 17 5.11 -10.53 2.12
CA SER A 17 5.07 -9.23 2.80
C SER A 17 5.86 -8.17 2.05
N ILE A 18 5.29 -6.99 1.89
CA ILE A 18 5.93 -5.82 1.27
C ILE A 18 6.10 -4.70 2.29
N CYS A 19 7.20 -3.95 2.14
CA CYS A 19 7.37 -2.64 2.73
C CYS A 19 8.18 -1.77 1.76
N TYR A 20 7.52 -0.79 1.15
CA TYR A 20 8.12 0.15 0.22
C TYR A 20 8.02 1.56 0.76
N LYS A 21 9.14 2.29 0.69
CA LYS A 21 9.14 3.74 0.83
C LYS A 21 9.02 4.37 -0.56
N ILE A 22 7.98 5.17 -0.77
CA ILE A 22 7.76 5.92 -2.01
C ILE A 22 8.09 7.38 -1.74
N THR A 23 8.99 7.95 -2.53
CA THR A 23 9.35 9.37 -2.47
C THR A 23 8.87 10.07 -3.73
N VAL A 24 7.99 11.06 -3.53
CA VAL A 24 7.46 11.89 -4.61
C VAL A 24 8.23 13.22 -4.62
N PRO A 25 8.79 13.66 -5.75
CA PRO A 25 9.44 14.97 -5.83
C PRO A 25 8.48 16.08 -5.37
N HIS A 26 8.92 16.88 -4.39
CA HIS A 26 8.11 17.94 -3.77
C HIS A 26 6.84 17.48 -3.05
N GLY A 27 6.68 16.18 -2.83
CA GLY A 27 5.58 15.59 -2.07
C GLY A 27 6.05 15.00 -0.73
N PRO A 28 5.11 14.61 0.13
CA PRO A 28 5.41 13.88 1.36
C PRO A 28 5.91 12.47 1.04
N ASP A 29 6.71 11.89 1.93
CA ASP A 29 7.10 10.49 1.86
C ASP A 29 5.89 9.60 2.19
N LEU A 30 5.75 8.50 1.45
CA LEU A 30 4.70 7.52 1.63
C LEU A 30 5.28 6.15 1.97
N ILE A 31 4.56 5.38 2.76
CA ILE A 31 4.91 4.01 3.12
C ILE A 31 3.81 3.07 2.67
N ALA A 32 4.13 2.15 1.77
CA ALA A 32 3.25 1.06 1.40
C ALA A 32 3.68 -0.22 2.11
N HIS A 33 2.79 -0.87 2.86
CA HIS A 33 3.11 -2.09 3.58
C HIS A 33 1.91 -3.03 3.70
N GLY A 34 2.16 -4.34 3.73
CA GLY A 34 1.11 -5.36 3.82
C GLY A 34 1.47 -6.67 3.12
N ASN A 35 0.47 -7.44 2.73
CA ASN A 35 0.61 -8.68 1.97
C ASN A 35 0.21 -8.46 0.51
N ILE A 36 1.17 -8.60 -0.40
CA ILE A 36 0.91 -8.41 -1.82
C ILE A 36 0.23 -9.60 -2.49
N LEU A 37 0.48 -10.83 -2.02
CA LEU A 37 -0.15 -12.04 -2.58
C LEU A 37 -1.66 -12.05 -2.33
N ASP A 38 -2.06 -11.52 -1.18
CA ASP A 38 -3.47 -11.37 -0.82
C ASP A 38 -4.08 -10.07 -1.39
N HIS A 39 -3.28 -9.22 -2.05
CA HIS A 39 -3.66 -7.84 -2.42
C HIS A 39 -4.27 -7.10 -1.21
N GLU A 40 -3.62 -7.21 -0.07
CA GLU A 40 -4.00 -6.62 1.22
C GLU A 40 -2.86 -5.75 1.73
N TYR A 41 -2.83 -4.49 1.30
CA TYR A 41 -1.81 -3.55 1.75
C TYR A 41 -2.35 -2.13 1.88
N ILE A 42 -1.67 -1.36 2.71
CA ILE A 42 -2.04 0.00 3.10
C ILE A 42 -0.96 0.95 2.62
N ILE A 43 -1.37 2.12 2.14
CA ILE A 43 -0.47 3.24 1.85
C ILE A 43 -0.73 4.33 2.89
N GLU A 44 0.33 4.75 3.56
CA GLU A 44 0.28 5.76 4.61
C GLU A 44 1.17 6.96 4.30
N GLN A 45 0.70 8.13 4.74
CA GLN A 45 1.45 9.37 4.79
C GLN A 45 1.51 9.83 6.24
N GLU A 46 2.71 10.06 6.79
CA GLU A 46 2.87 10.51 8.19
C GLU A 46 2.10 9.66 9.23
N SER A 47 1.96 8.35 8.99
CA SER A 47 1.15 7.40 9.80
C SER A 47 -0.37 7.54 9.67
N TRP A 48 -0.84 8.28 8.68
CA TRP A 48 -2.25 8.34 8.30
C TRP A 48 -2.49 7.48 7.08
N LYS A 49 -3.46 6.57 7.18
CA LYS A 49 -3.94 5.78 6.04
C LYS A 49 -4.53 6.71 4.97
N ILE A 50 -3.91 6.72 3.80
CA ILE A 50 -4.38 7.48 2.64
C ILE A 50 -4.98 6.59 1.55
N ALA A 51 -4.59 5.31 1.52
CA ALA A 51 -5.24 4.30 0.68
C ALA A 51 -5.16 2.90 1.28
N GLU A 52 -6.12 2.06 0.92
CA GLU A 52 -6.15 0.64 1.24
C GLU A 52 -6.50 -0.17 -0.01
N VAL A 53 -5.69 -1.18 -0.30
CA VAL A 53 -5.96 -2.16 -1.34
C VAL A 53 -6.40 -3.45 -0.67
N SER A 54 -7.56 -3.96 -1.06
CA SER A 54 -8.17 -5.13 -0.42
C SER A 54 -9.05 -5.94 -1.36
N LYS A 55 -8.90 -7.27 -1.33
CA LYS A 55 -9.84 -8.23 -1.95
C LYS A 55 -11.05 -8.55 -1.08
N LYS A 56 -10.99 -8.29 0.24
CA LYS A 56 -12.03 -8.73 1.21
C LYS A 56 -13.41 -8.11 0.98
N TRP A 57 -13.49 -7.00 0.24
CA TRP A 57 -14.75 -6.28 0.04
C TRP A 57 -15.51 -6.66 -1.23
N PHE A 58 -14.96 -7.50 -2.10
CA PHE A 58 -15.58 -7.83 -3.39
C PHE A 58 -15.95 -9.31 -3.50
N ARG A 59 -17.19 -9.57 -3.93
CA ARG A 59 -17.66 -10.93 -4.30
C ARG A 59 -17.23 -11.34 -5.71
N VAL A 60 -16.57 -10.44 -6.45
CA VAL A 60 -16.08 -10.69 -7.81
C VAL A 60 -14.70 -11.33 -7.71
N ARG A 61 -14.57 -12.51 -8.30
CA ARG A 61 -13.30 -13.24 -8.38
C ARG A 61 -12.36 -12.46 -9.32
N ASP A 62 -11.10 -12.35 -8.95
CA ASP A 62 -10.03 -11.66 -9.72
C ASP A 62 -10.10 -10.12 -9.76
N THR A 63 -10.77 -9.47 -8.81
CA THR A 63 -10.74 -7.99 -8.68
C THR A 63 -10.37 -7.58 -7.25
N TYR A 64 -9.51 -6.57 -7.14
CA TYR A 64 -9.20 -5.89 -5.88
C TYR A 64 -9.79 -4.47 -5.92
N GLY A 65 -10.22 -3.99 -4.75
CA GLY A 65 -10.63 -2.59 -4.60
C GLY A 65 -9.50 -1.75 -4.05
N ILE A 66 -9.53 -0.46 -4.40
CA ILE A 66 -8.66 0.56 -3.82
C ILE A 66 -9.60 1.57 -3.17
N GLU A 67 -9.55 1.67 -1.84
CA GLU A 67 -10.18 2.75 -1.10
C GLU A 67 -9.18 3.89 -0.97
N ILE A 68 -9.58 5.09 -1.41
CA ILE A 68 -8.75 6.28 -1.39
C ILE A 68 -9.36 7.28 -0.41
N GLY A 69 -8.53 7.79 0.49
CA GLY A 69 -8.92 8.80 1.47
C GLY A 69 -9.38 10.09 0.79
N PRO A 70 -10.27 10.87 1.43
CA PRO A 70 -10.77 12.11 0.85
C PRO A 70 -9.64 13.12 0.64
N GLY A 71 -9.65 13.79 -0.53
CA GLY A 71 -8.68 14.84 -0.85
C GLY A 71 -7.30 14.35 -1.28
N GLN A 72 -7.15 13.05 -1.52
CA GLN A 72 -5.93 12.46 -2.06
C GLN A 72 -5.90 12.50 -3.59
N ASP A 73 -4.71 12.30 -4.16
CA ASP A 73 -4.54 12.17 -5.61
C ASP A 73 -4.82 10.73 -6.05
N ASP A 74 -6.03 10.52 -6.58
CA ASP A 74 -6.50 9.22 -7.03
C ASP A 74 -5.60 8.60 -8.10
N ILE A 75 -5.08 9.41 -9.01
CA ILE A 75 -4.26 8.95 -10.14
C ILE A 75 -2.90 8.48 -9.64
N LEU A 76 -2.30 9.24 -8.72
CA LEU A 76 -1.03 8.90 -8.13
C LEU A 76 -1.12 7.60 -7.32
N LEU A 77 -2.16 7.42 -6.52
CA LEU A 77 -2.38 6.20 -5.73
C LEU A 77 -2.70 4.97 -6.60
N LEU A 78 -3.43 5.17 -7.70
CA LEU A 78 -3.66 4.12 -8.68
C LEU A 78 -2.35 3.72 -9.38
N ALA A 79 -1.55 4.69 -9.80
CA ALA A 79 -0.26 4.43 -10.45
C ALA A 79 0.69 3.67 -9.51
N MET A 80 0.77 4.07 -8.24
CA MET A 80 1.53 3.33 -7.22
C MET A 80 1.05 1.89 -7.08
N THR A 81 -0.27 1.68 -7.00
CA THR A 81 -0.86 0.34 -6.91
C THR A 81 -0.44 -0.54 -8.08
N VAL A 82 -0.50 -0.02 -9.31
CA VAL A 82 -0.05 -0.75 -10.50
C VAL A 82 1.44 -1.07 -10.42
N VAL A 83 2.30 -0.13 -10.03
CA VAL A 83 3.74 -0.36 -9.94
C VAL A 83 4.07 -1.43 -8.89
N ILE A 84 3.43 -1.38 -7.72
CA ILE A 84 3.61 -2.40 -6.66
C ILE A 84 3.13 -3.78 -7.14
N ASP A 85 1.99 -3.83 -7.83
CA ASP A 85 1.46 -5.07 -8.42
C ASP A 85 2.41 -5.64 -9.49
N GLN A 86 3.00 -4.80 -10.34
CA GLN A 86 3.98 -5.25 -11.33
C GLN A 86 5.29 -5.74 -10.69
N MET A 87 5.79 -5.07 -9.64
CA MET A 87 6.99 -5.51 -8.91
C MET A 87 6.82 -6.83 -8.16
N SER A 88 5.59 -7.29 -7.96
CA SER A 88 5.26 -8.50 -7.22
C SER A 88 4.82 -9.68 -8.08
N HIS A 89 4.65 -9.46 -9.40
CA HIS A 89 4.28 -10.50 -10.35
C HIS A 89 5.48 -11.21 -11.01
N ASP A 90 6.71 -10.99 -10.53
CA ASP A 90 7.93 -11.71 -10.92
C ASP A 90 8.49 -12.62 -9.81
#